data_AF-A0A4V6D4Y4-F1
#
_entry.id   AF-A0A4V6D4Y4-F1
#
_cell.length_a   1.000
_cell.length_b   1.000
_cell.length_c   1.000
_cell.angle_alpha   90.00
_cell.angle_beta   90.00
_cell.angle_gamma   90.00
#
_symmetry.space_group_name_H-M   'P 1'
#
loop_
_entity.id
_entity.type
_entity.pdbx_description
1 polymer ?
#
loop_
_entity_poly.entity_id
_entity_poly.type
_entity_poly.pdbx_seq_one_letter_code
_entity_poly.pdbx_strand_id
1 'polypeptide(L)'
;MSHCASPSRCTPLNVATGARVDVDFPELSTHHRHFCLAEDLLVLCDKASNAIRLLNPLTRVLVEFPAISDVRFLDPPSTKVDVPNPPVIKGAGIDDSTCPPTLVLCLRNKLSHVVCAKPGDGHWVSVHHGEQRVVLVTALGGILLQSLLSFRGRCYFTTPRGDIMTVDLGPMTSHRSPKKPRMVYLHREMALGDRVEAASYLVRSHNDDRMLMVRYSFSRHGDLTDGDGNPPVKTFMSCGNPSRMEVSEMDIDGRRLIPLHGIGNSAAVFVGDTHSIMLSTGKFPKIAANTVYMNYFWQRVRRFGTYQFEDGTTTLPRDLRRNKEGREEGFSPCACHLELDDYLICHSHSR
;
A
#
# COMPACT_ATOMS: atom_id res chain seq x y z
N MET A 1 29.68 25.06 -8.58
CA MET A 1 29.25 25.12 -7.16
C MET A 1 27.88 24.45 -7.09
N SER A 2 27.83 23.25 -6.51
CA SER A 2 26.61 22.43 -6.47
C SER A 2 25.76 22.89 -5.29
N HIS A 3 24.55 23.41 -5.54
CA HIS A 3 23.55 23.62 -4.50
C HIS A 3 23.03 22.25 -4.07
N CYS A 4 23.69 21.64 -3.08
CA CYS A 4 23.11 20.53 -2.34
C CYS A 4 21.86 21.07 -1.64
N ALA A 5 20.68 20.69 -2.12
CA ALA A 5 19.43 20.98 -1.44
C ALA A 5 19.50 20.45 0.01
N SER A 6 19.08 21.26 0.97
CA SER A 6 19.00 20.85 2.38
C SER A 6 18.13 19.59 2.50
N PRO A 7 18.55 18.55 3.25
CA PRO A 7 17.78 17.31 3.40
C PRO A 7 16.41 17.50 4.05
N SER A 8 16.12 18.68 4.60
CA SER A 8 14.86 19.08 5.22
C SER A 8 13.83 19.70 4.27
N ARG A 9 14.21 20.05 3.03
CA ARG A 9 13.27 20.69 2.09
C ARG A 9 12.48 19.63 1.35
N CYS A 10 11.16 19.65 1.47
CA CYS A 10 10.27 18.79 0.68
C CYS A 10 9.20 19.62 -0.01
N THR A 11 8.69 19.10 -1.13
CA THR A 11 7.62 19.73 -1.90
C THR A 11 6.38 18.83 -1.89
N PRO A 12 5.56 18.84 -0.82
CA PRO A 12 4.28 18.15 -0.83
C PRO A 12 3.43 18.52 -2.04
N LEU A 13 2.84 17.49 -2.66
CA LEU A 13 1.89 17.61 -3.76
C LEU A 13 0.50 17.23 -3.28
N ASN A 14 -0.46 18.15 -3.42
CA ASN A 14 -1.87 17.81 -3.30
C ASN A 14 -2.33 17.15 -4.60
N VAL A 15 -2.64 15.85 -4.54
CA VAL A 15 -3.02 15.06 -5.72
C VAL A 15 -4.41 15.38 -6.26
N ALA A 16 -5.30 15.94 -5.45
CA ALA A 16 -6.64 16.33 -5.87
C ALA A 16 -6.62 17.66 -6.65
N THR A 17 -5.80 18.62 -6.21
CA THR A 17 -5.73 19.96 -6.82
C THR A 17 -4.56 20.13 -7.80
N GLY A 18 -3.53 19.30 -7.68
CA GLY A 18 -2.24 19.47 -8.35
C GLY A 18 -1.35 20.57 -7.72
N ALA A 19 -1.78 21.19 -6.62
CA ALA A 19 -1.03 22.24 -5.96
C ALA A 19 0.21 21.69 -5.27
N ARG A 20 1.32 22.44 -5.34
CA ARG A 20 2.59 22.12 -4.68
C ARG A 20 2.91 23.22 -3.70
N VAL A 21 3.50 22.84 -2.57
CA VAL A 21 4.00 23.81 -1.59
C VAL A 21 5.42 23.42 -1.25
N ASP A 22 6.35 24.35 -1.34
CA ASP A 22 7.71 24.14 -0.84
C ASP A 22 7.73 24.43 0.66
N VAL A 23 8.11 23.43 1.45
CA VAL A 23 8.14 23.56 2.90
C VAL A 23 9.44 22.98 3.43
N ASP A 24 10.10 23.72 4.31
CA ASP A 24 11.20 23.20 5.10
C ASP A 24 10.67 22.46 6.33
N PHE A 25 10.88 21.15 6.35
CA PHE A 25 10.58 20.24 7.45
C PHE A 25 11.87 19.90 8.21
N PRO A 26 12.28 20.68 9.22
CA PRO A 26 13.40 20.31 10.08
C PRO A 26 13.19 18.95 10.78
N GLU A 27 11.95 18.50 10.92
CA GLU A 27 11.58 17.17 11.42
C GLU A 27 12.00 16.04 10.47
N LEU A 28 12.25 16.35 9.19
CA LEU A 28 12.87 15.45 8.21
C LEU A 28 14.41 15.57 8.19
N SER A 29 15.00 16.19 9.21
CA SER A 29 16.45 16.26 9.38
C SER A 29 17.11 14.88 9.38
N THR A 30 18.44 14.88 9.40
CA THR A 30 19.26 13.66 9.42
C THR A 30 18.95 12.71 10.59
N HIS A 31 18.16 13.11 11.59
CA HIS A 31 17.76 12.30 12.73
C HIS A 31 16.55 11.38 12.47
N HIS A 32 15.76 11.61 11.41
CA HIS A 32 14.55 10.83 11.13
C HIS A 32 14.64 10.05 9.82
N ARG A 33 13.97 8.90 9.77
CA ARG A 33 13.68 8.13 8.55
C ARG A 33 12.21 8.33 8.19
N HIS A 34 11.94 8.75 6.97
CA HIS A 34 10.59 8.74 6.42
C HIS A 34 10.27 7.36 5.83
N PHE A 35 9.11 6.80 6.17
CA PHE A 35 8.69 5.46 5.72
C PHE A 35 7.53 5.49 4.73
N CYS A 36 6.41 6.09 5.14
CA CYS A 36 5.17 6.10 4.36
C CYS A 36 4.20 7.17 4.83
N LEU A 37 3.06 7.26 4.13
CA LEU A 37 1.90 8.04 4.55
C LEU A 37 0.92 7.14 5.30
N ALA A 38 0.26 7.71 6.30
CA ALA A 38 -0.95 7.20 6.91
C ALA A 38 -2.04 8.25 6.68
N GLU A 39 -2.90 8.01 5.67
CA GLU A 39 -3.79 9.04 5.12
C GLU A 39 -3.00 10.26 4.64
N ASP A 40 -3.17 11.42 5.27
CA ASP A 40 -2.48 12.68 4.95
C ASP A 40 -1.33 13.00 5.92
N LEU A 41 -0.96 12.06 6.80
CA LEU A 41 0.09 12.22 7.80
C LEU A 41 1.36 11.47 7.39
N LEU A 42 2.52 12.07 7.69
CA LEU A 42 3.84 11.46 7.46
C LEU A 42 4.20 10.53 8.62
N VAL A 43 4.57 9.30 8.30
CA VAL A 43 5.10 8.33 9.26
C VAL A 43 6.62 8.42 9.29
N LEU A 44 7.13 8.91 10.42
CA LEU A 44 8.54 9.10 10.68
C LEU A 44 9.03 8.13 11.75
N CYS A 45 10.32 7.81 11.69
CA CYS A 45 10.99 7.02 12.71
C CYS A 45 12.29 7.69 13.11
N ASP A 46 12.45 7.89 14.42
CA ASP A 46 13.67 8.42 14.99
C ASP A 46 14.81 7.39 14.86
N LYS A 47 15.95 7.80 14.30
CA LYS A 47 17.06 6.87 14.01
C LYS A 47 17.76 6.33 15.25
N ALA A 48 17.70 7.05 16.38
CA ALA A 48 18.39 6.67 17.60
C ALA A 48 17.53 5.78 18.49
N SER A 49 16.27 6.16 18.69
CA SER A 49 15.32 5.49 19.58
C SER A 49 14.40 4.49 18.88
N ASN A 50 14.33 4.51 17.55
CA ASN A 50 13.31 3.80 16.76
C ASN A 50 11.86 4.18 17.11
N ALA A 51 11.64 5.30 17.82
CA ALA A 51 10.31 5.83 18.10
C ALA A 51 9.61 6.24 16.81
N ILE A 52 8.32 5.89 16.69
CA ILE A 52 7.51 6.28 15.55
C ILE A 52 6.80 7.58 15.86
N ARG A 53 6.70 8.45 14.86
CA ARG A 53 6.03 9.74 14.95
C ARG A 53 5.12 9.95 13.75
N LEU A 54 3.91 10.44 14.00
CA LEU A 54 3.03 10.97 12.96
C LEU A 54 3.17 12.48 12.91
N LEU A 55 3.56 13.00 11.74
CA LEU A 55 3.68 14.42 11.48
C LEU A 55 2.56 14.87 10.54
N ASN A 56 1.78 15.85 10.95
CA ASN A 56 0.92 16.58 10.03
C ASN A 56 1.77 17.61 9.26
N PRO A 57 1.93 17.47 7.93
CA PRO A 57 2.80 18.36 7.16
C PRO A 57 2.30 19.81 7.07
N LEU A 58 1.01 20.06 7.32
CA LEU A 58 0.41 21.39 7.24
C LEU A 58 0.44 22.11 8.60
N THR A 59 0.08 21.41 9.67
CA THR A 59 -0.01 22.00 11.02
C THR A 59 1.26 21.85 11.83
N ARG A 60 2.20 21.00 11.38
CA ARG A 60 3.41 20.57 12.10
C ARG A 60 3.15 19.92 13.47
N VAL A 61 1.91 19.51 13.72
CA VAL A 61 1.58 18.73 14.92
C VAL A 61 2.23 17.36 14.80
N LEU A 62 2.91 16.97 15.87
CA LEU A 62 3.60 15.70 16.00
C LEU A 62 2.88 14.86 17.06
N VAL A 63 2.60 13.61 16.73
CA VAL A 63 2.08 12.61 17.68
C VAL A 63 3.11 11.50 17.81
N GLU A 64 3.51 11.20 19.05
CA GLU A 64 4.53 10.19 19.33
C GLU A 64 3.91 8.82 19.67
N PHE A 65 4.62 7.78 19.24
CA PHE A 65 4.31 6.38 19.49
C PHE A 65 5.55 5.66 20.02
N PRO A 66 5.40 4.47 20.64
CA PRO A 66 6.51 3.67 21.12
C PRO A 66 7.57 3.36 20.06
N ALA A 67 8.76 2.99 20.52
CA ALA A 67 9.78 2.41 19.68
C ALA A 67 9.23 1.17 18.95
N ILE A 68 9.38 1.11 17.63
CA ILE A 68 8.88 -0.03 16.83
C ILE A 68 9.61 -1.35 17.14
N SER A 69 10.70 -1.29 17.91
CA SER A 69 11.37 -2.48 18.46
C SER A 69 10.62 -3.12 19.64
N ASP A 70 9.65 -2.46 20.26
CA ASP A 70 8.84 -3.02 21.35
C ASP A 70 7.46 -3.45 20.84
N VAL A 71 7.45 -4.49 20.00
CA VAL A 71 6.22 -5.15 19.53
C VAL A 71 5.99 -6.40 20.35
N ARG A 72 4.75 -6.58 20.85
CA ARG A 72 4.39 -7.69 21.73
C ARG A 72 3.20 -8.48 21.19
N PHE A 73 3.26 -9.79 21.35
CA PHE A 73 2.08 -10.64 21.22
C PHE A 73 1.21 -10.53 22.48
N LEU A 74 -0.09 -10.67 22.28
CA LEU A 74 -1.03 -10.81 23.39
C LEU A 74 -1.05 -12.24 23.96
N ASP A 75 -0.61 -13.25 23.20
CA ASP A 75 -0.49 -14.65 23.63
C ASP A 75 0.80 -15.34 23.15
N PRO A 76 1.57 -15.98 24.05
CA PRO A 76 1.50 -15.77 25.50
C PRO A 76 1.79 -14.28 25.80
N PRO A 77 1.20 -13.72 26.87
CA PRO A 77 1.27 -12.29 27.12
C PRO A 77 2.73 -11.84 27.23
N SER A 78 3.07 -10.77 26.52
CA SER A 78 4.38 -10.08 26.54
C SER A 78 5.55 -10.75 25.82
N THR A 79 5.33 -11.80 25.03
CA THR A 79 6.38 -12.28 24.10
C THR A 79 6.72 -11.19 23.08
N LYS A 80 7.99 -10.82 23.03
CA LYS A 80 8.49 -9.82 22.08
C LYS A 80 8.65 -10.41 20.68
N VAL A 81 8.25 -9.63 19.68
CA VAL A 81 8.53 -9.88 18.27
C VAL A 81 9.92 -9.35 17.95
N ASP A 82 10.75 -10.15 17.28
CA ASP A 82 12.10 -9.75 16.84
C ASP A 82 12.03 -8.81 15.64
N VAL A 83 11.95 -7.50 15.89
CA VAL A 83 11.90 -6.49 14.84
C VAL A 83 13.29 -6.13 14.35
N PRO A 84 13.59 -6.27 13.05
CA PRO A 84 14.91 -5.94 12.53
C PRO A 84 15.22 -4.46 12.70
N ASN A 85 16.50 -4.14 12.89
CA ASN A 85 17.00 -2.77 12.89
C ASN A 85 17.90 -2.55 11.66
N PRO A 86 17.54 -1.67 10.71
CA PRO A 86 16.38 -0.79 10.72
C PRO A 86 15.05 -1.52 10.47
N PRO A 87 13.92 -1.00 11.01
CA PRO A 87 12.60 -1.56 10.78
C PRO A 87 12.19 -1.41 9.32
N VAL A 88 11.48 -2.41 8.79
CA VAL A 88 10.98 -2.41 7.40
C VAL A 88 9.47 -2.20 7.43
N ILE A 89 9.06 -0.93 7.46
CA ILE A 89 7.67 -0.51 7.41
C ILE A 89 7.26 -0.38 5.93
N LYS A 90 6.21 -1.11 5.55
CA LYS A 90 5.68 -1.14 4.18
C LYS A 90 4.30 -0.53 4.02
N GLY A 91 3.65 -0.19 5.11
CA GLY A 91 2.49 0.67 5.02
C GLY A 91 1.98 1.11 6.36
N ALA A 92 1.14 2.13 6.32
CA ALA A 92 0.51 2.67 7.50
C ALA A 92 -0.92 3.09 7.20
N GLY A 93 -1.76 3.04 8.24
CA GLY A 93 -3.12 3.47 8.17
C GLY A 93 -3.66 3.89 9.53
N ILE A 94 -4.73 4.65 9.51
CA ILE A 94 -5.40 5.13 10.73
C ILE A 94 -6.76 4.43 10.81
N ASP A 95 -7.07 3.91 11.99
CA ASP A 95 -8.36 3.33 12.30
C ASP A 95 -9.05 4.15 13.40
N ASP A 96 -10.15 4.79 13.01
CA ASP A 96 -10.95 5.70 13.85
C ASP A 96 -12.05 4.95 14.63
N SER A 97 -12.12 3.61 14.52
CA SER A 97 -13.08 2.83 15.32
C SER A 97 -12.78 2.85 16.83
N THR A 98 -11.64 3.42 17.22
CA THR A 98 -11.23 3.60 18.61
C THR A 98 -11.03 5.08 18.96
N CYS A 99 -11.16 5.41 20.25
CA CYS A 99 -10.76 6.73 20.77
C CYS A 99 -9.62 6.56 21.80
N PRO A 100 -8.47 7.25 21.63
CA PRO A 100 -8.04 7.95 20.40
C PRO A 100 -7.90 6.96 19.20
N PRO A 101 -7.82 7.47 17.96
CA PRO A 101 -7.57 6.66 16.76
C PRO A 101 -6.31 5.80 16.90
N THR A 102 -6.35 4.62 16.29
CA THR A 102 -5.26 3.64 16.35
C THR A 102 -4.43 3.71 15.07
N LEU A 103 -3.11 3.85 15.22
CA LEU A 103 -2.18 3.73 14.11
C LEU A 103 -1.91 2.25 13.84
N VAL A 104 -2.06 1.84 12.59
CA VAL A 104 -1.80 0.47 12.12
C VAL A 104 -0.62 0.49 11.15
N LEU A 105 0.37 -0.38 11.35
CA LEU A 105 1.55 -0.51 10.50
C LEU A 105 1.70 -1.92 9.93
N CYS A 106 2.10 -2.01 8.67
CA CYS A 106 2.51 -3.25 8.00
C CYS A 106 4.04 -3.39 8.05
N LEU A 107 4.53 -4.48 8.65
CA LEU A 107 5.95 -4.81 8.71
C LEU A 107 6.28 -5.96 7.75
N ARG A 108 7.37 -5.87 6.96
CA ARG A 108 7.79 -6.94 6.01
C ARG A 108 9.09 -7.63 6.42
N ASN A 109 9.40 -8.73 5.72
CA ASN A 109 10.47 -9.72 5.90
C ASN A 109 10.09 -10.82 6.90
N LYS A 110 10.99 -11.27 7.78
CA LYS A 110 10.77 -12.41 8.70
C LYS A 110 9.51 -12.29 9.58
N LEU A 111 8.92 -11.09 9.65
CA LEU A 111 7.78 -10.77 10.48
C LEU A 111 6.42 -11.03 9.82
N SER A 112 6.21 -10.50 8.60
CA SER A 112 4.88 -10.47 7.97
C SER A 112 3.76 -10.09 8.96
N HIS A 113 4.00 -9.09 9.81
CA HIS A 113 3.07 -8.72 10.89
C HIS A 113 2.36 -7.42 10.56
N VAL A 114 1.12 -7.34 11.02
CA VAL A 114 0.40 -6.08 11.20
C VAL A 114 0.48 -5.74 12.68
N VAL A 115 0.83 -4.51 13.01
CA VAL A 115 0.94 -4.03 14.39
C VAL A 115 0.11 -2.77 14.58
N CYS A 116 -0.37 -2.56 15.79
CA CYS A 116 -1.17 -1.38 16.10
C CYS A 116 -0.81 -0.78 17.46
N ALA A 117 -0.95 0.53 17.57
CA ALA A 117 -0.78 1.28 18.81
C ALA A 117 -1.63 2.56 18.80
N LYS A 118 -2.00 3.02 19.98
CA LYS A 118 -2.61 4.34 20.20
C LYS A 118 -1.57 5.35 20.69
N PRO A 119 -1.84 6.65 20.50
CA PRO A 119 -1.10 7.68 21.19
C PRO A 119 -1.09 7.44 22.72
N GLY A 120 0.10 7.43 23.32
CA GLY A 120 0.29 7.19 24.75
C GLY A 120 0.41 5.72 25.18
N ASP A 121 0.21 4.75 24.27
CA ASP A 121 0.56 3.36 24.56
C ASP A 121 2.07 3.23 24.81
N GLY A 122 2.47 2.25 25.63
CA GLY A 122 3.88 2.00 25.95
C GLY A 122 4.59 0.99 25.02
N HIS A 123 3.84 0.27 24.19
CA HIS A 123 4.35 -0.75 23.26
C HIS A 123 3.38 -0.95 22.09
N TRP A 124 3.87 -1.58 21.02
CA TRP A 124 3.06 -1.99 19.88
C TRP A 124 2.43 -3.36 20.14
N VAL A 125 1.17 -3.53 19.71
CA VAL A 125 0.46 -4.81 19.77
C VAL A 125 0.49 -5.49 18.41
N SER A 126 0.94 -6.74 18.36
CA SER A 126 0.87 -7.57 17.16
C SER A 126 -0.56 -8.05 16.92
N VAL A 127 -1.08 -7.78 15.72
CA VAL A 127 -2.42 -8.21 15.28
C VAL A 127 -2.38 -9.70 14.95
N HIS A 128 -3.33 -10.45 15.50
CA HIS A 128 -3.45 -11.89 15.25
C HIS A 128 -3.96 -12.15 13.81
N HIS A 129 -3.48 -13.22 13.17
CA HIS A 129 -3.91 -13.62 11.81
C HIS A 129 -5.41 -13.94 11.70
N GLY A 130 -6.07 -14.12 12.84
CA GLY A 130 -7.52 -14.17 12.97
C GLY A 130 -8.13 -15.26 12.11
N GLU A 131 -8.99 -14.87 11.17
CA GLU A 131 -9.68 -15.79 10.27
C GLU A 131 -8.80 -16.26 9.09
N GLN A 132 -7.66 -15.62 8.85
CA GLN A 132 -6.78 -15.99 7.75
C GLN A 132 -6.17 -17.38 7.99
N ARG A 133 -6.27 -18.27 7.01
CA ARG A 133 -5.77 -19.65 7.07
C ARG A 133 -4.80 -19.95 5.92
N VAL A 134 -3.59 -19.41 6.01
CA VAL A 134 -2.52 -19.64 5.05
C VAL A 134 -1.41 -20.43 5.75
N VAL A 135 -1.43 -21.76 5.64
CA VAL A 135 -0.66 -22.72 6.47
C VAL A 135 0.78 -22.25 6.76
N LEU A 136 1.57 -21.96 5.72
CA LEU A 136 2.99 -21.60 5.89
C LEU A 136 3.20 -20.24 6.56
N VAL A 137 2.29 -19.29 6.35
CA VAL A 137 2.40 -17.92 6.84
C VAL A 137 1.84 -17.83 8.26
N THR A 138 0.66 -18.39 8.49
CA THR A 138 -0.05 -18.31 9.77
C THR A 138 0.58 -19.21 10.83
N ALA A 139 1.23 -20.32 10.45
CA ALA A 139 2.01 -21.15 11.38
C ALA A 139 3.20 -20.39 11.99
N LEU A 140 3.73 -19.38 11.30
CA LEU A 140 4.78 -18.48 11.80
C LEU A 140 4.20 -17.25 12.52
N GLY A 141 2.88 -17.17 12.71
CA GLY A 141 2.20 -16.01 13.28
C GLY A 141 2.10 -14.82 12.32
N GLY A 142 2.43 -15.01 11.05
CA GLY A 142 2.37 -13.97 10.02
C GLY A 142 0.96 -13.77 9.44
N ILE A 143 0.81 -12.66 8.72
CA ILE A 143 -0.35 -12.27 7.94
C ILE A 143 0.11 -12.10 6.49
N LEU A 144 -0.51 -12.84 5.57
CA LEU A 144 -0.28 -12.67 4.15
C LEU A 144 -1.05 -11.45 3.67
N LEU A 145 -0.32 -10.42 3.21
CA LEU A 145 -0.89 -9.18 2.69
C LEU A 145 -0.17 -8.72 1.43
N GLN A 146 -0.89 -7.96 0.60
CA GLN A 146 -0.42 -7.35 -0.64
C GLN A 146 -0.58 -5.83 -0.60
N SER A 147 -1.73 -5.32 -0.14
CA SER A 147 -1.94 -3.87 -0.02
C SER A 147 -2.60 -3.46 1.30
N LEU A 148 -2.47 -2.18 1.62
CA LEU A 148 -3.12 -1.49 2.74
C LEU A 148 -3.78 -0.22 2.22
N LEU A 149 -5.03 0.02 2.62
CA LEU A 149 -5.76 1.26 2.38
C LEU A 149 -6.50 1.68 3.65
N SER A 150 -6.31 2.94 4.07
CA SER A 150 -7.22 3.59 5.02
C SER A 150 -8.39 4.19 4.27
N PHE A 151 -9.60 3.80 4.64
CA PHE A 151 -10.82 4.24 3.97
C PHE A 151 -11.96 4.34 4.98
N ARG A 152 -12.65 5.48 5.01
CA ARG A 152 -13.78 5.75 5.92
C ARG A 152 -13.48 5.38 7.39
N GLY A 153 -12.31 5.77 7.88
CA GLY A 153 -11.89 5.56 9.27
C GLY A 153 -11.54 4.12 9.62
N ARG A 154 -11.31 3.24 8.64
CA ARG A 154 -10.90 1.85 8.85
C ARG A 154 -9.72 1.48 7.96
N CYS A 155 -8.91 0.54 8.45
CA CYS A 155 -7.85 -0.07 7.66
C CYS A 155 -8.34 -1.33 6.94
N TYR A 156 -8.14 -1.38 5.62
CA TYR A 156 -8.43 -2.52 4.76
C TYR A 156 -7.16 -3.07 4.12
N PHE A 157 -7.10 -4.39 4.00
CA PHE A 157 -5.94 -5.13 3.55
C PHE A 157 -6.36 -6.09 2.45
N THR A 158 -5.49 -6.33 1.48
CA THR A 158 -5.70 -7.41 0.51
C THR A 158 -4.71 -8.54 0.69
N THR A 159 -5.13 -9.77 0.41
CA THR A 159 -4.18 -10.84 0.04
C THR A 159 -3.75 -10.68 -1.42
N PRO A 160 -2.66 -11.33 -1.88
CA PRO A 160 -2.29 -11.30 -3.29
C PRO A 160 -3.45 -11.75 -4.22
N ARG A 161 -4.22 -12.76 -3.80
CA ARG A 161 -5.39 -13.27 -4.55
C ARG A 161 -6.54 -12.26 -4.66
N GLY A 162 -6.71 -11.38 -3.68
CA GLY A 162 -7.79 -10.40 -3.66
C GLY A 162 -8.83 -10.60 -2.57
N ASP A 163 -8.56 -11.43 -1.55
CA ASP A 163 -9.37 -11.36 -0.34
C ASP A 163 -9.21 -9.99 0.29
N ILE A 164 -10.30 -9.40 0.78
CA ILE A 164 -10.28 -8.14 1.50
C ILE A 164 -10.52 -8.42 2.98
N MET A 165 -9.62 -7.95 3.82
CA MET A 165 -9.67 -8.08 5.27
C MET A 165 -9.64 -6.70 5.93
N THR A 166 -10.07 -6.65 7.19
CA THR A 166 -9.92 -5.49 8.07
C THR A 166 -9.42 -5.94 9.45
N VAL A 167 -8.95 -5.00 10.26
CA VAL A 167 -8.52 -5.28 11.63
C VAL A 167 -9.72 -5.06 12.56
N ASP A 168 -10.17 -6.13 13.21
CA ASP A 168 -11.09 -6.05 14.33
C ASP A 168 -10.28 -5.70 15.59
N LEU A 169 -10.24 -4.42 15.95
CA LEU A 169 -9.53 -3.92 17.14
C LEU A 169 -10.27 -4.27 18.45
N GLY A 170 -11.54 -4.71 18.38
CA GLY A 170 -12.39 -5.01 19.54
C GLY A 170 -12.64 -3.81 20.48
N PRO A 171 -13.57 -3.93 21.45
CA PRO A 171 -13.59 -3.01 22.56
C PRO A 171 -12.39 -3.29 23.46
N MET A 172 -11.40 -2.40 23.45
CA MET A 172 -10.24 -2.45 24.35
C MET A 172 -10.60 -2.33 25.86
N THR A 173 -11.89 -2.21 26.20
CA THR A 173 -12.40 -1.89 27.54
C THR A 173 -13.29 -2.98 28.17
N SER A 174 -13.51 -4.14 27.55
CA SER A 174 -14.37 -5.17 28.16
C SER A 174 -13.65 -5.95 29.28
N HIS A 175 -14.09 -5.77 30.53
CA HIS A 175 -13.64 -6.48 31.73
C HIS A 175 -13.86 -8.01 31.71
N ARG A 176 -14.36 -8.57 30.60
CA ARG A 176 -14.72 -9.99 30.45
C ARG A 176 -13.94 -10.71 29.34
N SER A 177 -12.67 -10.32 29.19
CA SER A 177 -11.69 -10.70 28.15
C SER A 177 -11.70 -9.70 26.98
N PRO A 178 -10.69 -8.83 26.85
CA PRO A 178 -10.57 -7.95 25.69
C PRO A 178 -10.47 -8.79 24.41
N LYS A 179 -11.31 -8.49 23.43
CA LYS A 179 -11.16 -9.07 22.08
C LYS A 179 -9.83 -8.55 21.52
N LYS A 180 -8.91 -9.47 21.27
CA LYS A 180 -7.58 -9.17 20.75
C LYS A 180 -7.67 -8.61 19.33
N PRO A 181 -6.85 -7.61 18.96
CA PRO A 181 -6.72 -7.16 17.58
C PRO A 181 -6.46 -8.34 16.64
N ARG A 182 -7.29 -8.51 15.63
CA ARG A 182 -7.19 -9.64 14.70
C ARG A 182 -7.68 -9.31 13.30
N MET A 183 -7.19 -10.05 12.31
CA MET A 183 -7.70 -9.96 10.94
C MET A 183 -9.06 -10.66 10.79
N VAL A 184 -10.00 -10.00 10.15
CA VAL A 184 -11.33 -10.55 9.80
C VAL A 184 -11.63 -10.31 8.32
N TYR A 185 -12.28 -11.28 7.67
CA TYR A 185 -12.63 -11.14 6.26
C TYR A 185 -13.82 -10.20 6.07
N LEU A 186 -13.64 -9.23 5.17
CA LEU A 186 -14.74 -8.50 4.57
C LEU A 186 -15.23 -9.22 3.31
N HIS A 187 -14.30 -9.68 2.46
CA HIS A 187 -14.57 -10.39 1.22
C HIS A 187 -13.54 -11.51 1.01
N ARG A 188 -13.97 -12.64 0.45
CA ARG A 188 -13.10 -13.77 0.09
C ARG A 188 -13.22 -14.04 -1.40
N GLU A 189 -12.07 -14.09 -2.07
CA GLU A 189 -12.00 -14.38 -3.49
C GLU A 189 -12.05 -15.90 -3.71
N MET A 190 -13.10 -16.36 -4.37
CA MET A 190 -13.38 -17.79 -4.59
C MET A 190 -13.42 -18.17 -6.07
N ALA A 191 -13.45 -17.20 -6.98
CA ALA A 191 -13.58 -17.42 -8.42
C ALA A 191 -12.23 -17.62 -9.11
N LEU A 192 -11.14 -17.07 -8.56
CA LEU A 192 -9.80 -17.33 -9.09
C LEU A 192 -9.42 -18.81 -8.93
N GLY A 193 -9.01 -19.45 -10.03
CA GLY A 193 -8.48 -20.81 -9.99
C GLY A 193 -7.22 -20.95 -9.12
N ASP A 194 -6.99 -22.13 -8.57
CA ASP A 194 -5.88 -22.40 -7.63
C ASP A 194 -4.49 -22.14 -8.26
N ARG A 195 -4.38 -22.31 -9.58
CA ARG A 195 -3.11 -22.14 -10.33
C ARG A 195 -2.86 -20.70 -10.80
N VAL A 196 -3.79 -19.79 -10.53
CA VAL A 196 -3.65 -18.38 -10.89
C VAL A 196 -2.93 -17.65 -9.78
N GLU A 197 -1.82 -17.01 -10.13
CA GLU A 197 -1.11 -16.07 -9.26
C GLU A 197 -1.68 -14.67 -9.50
N ALA A 198 -1.81 -13.87 -8.44
CA ALA A 198 -2.31 -12.51 -8.55
C ALA A 198 -1.62 -11.56 -7.57
N ALA A 199 -1.71 -10.27 -7.88
CA ALA A 199 -1.39 -9.16 -7.00
C ALA A 199 -2.55 -8.17 -7.03
N SER A 200 -3.22 -8.02 -5.89
CA SER A 200 -4.45 -7.24 -5.75
C SER A 200 -4.23 -6.05 -4.83
N TYR A 201 -4.63 -4.86 -5.28
CA TYR A 201 -4.36 -3.61 -4.60
C TYR A 201 -5.63 -2.78 -4.42
N LEU A 202 -5.82 -2.26 -3.21
CA LEU A 202 -6.88 -1.31 -2.94
C LEU A 202 -6.45 0.10 -3.31
N VAL A 203 -7.37 0.86 -3.89
CA VAL A 203 -7.20 2.27 -4.21
C VAL A 203 -8.48 3.03 -3.91
N ARG A 204 -8.33 4.21 -3.30
CA ARG A 204 -9.45 5.13 -3.07
C ARG A 204 -9.70 5.95 -4.34
N SER A 205 -10.95 5.99 -4.80
CA SER A 205 -11.39 6.97 -5.80
C SER A 205 -11.58 8.32 -5.12
N HIS A 206 -10.88 9.35 -5.61
CA HIS A 206 -10.94 10.69 -5.04
C HIS A 206 -12.28 11.40 -5.30
N ASN A 207 -12.93 11.12 -6.43
CA ASN A 207 -14.12 11.87 -6.84
C ASN A 207 -15.42 11.28 -6.27
N ASP A 208 -15.45 9.97 -6.04
CA ASP A 208 -16.70 9.26 -5.75
C ASP A 208 -16.70 8.60 -4.37
N ASP A 209 -15.61 8.77 -3.60
CA ASP A 209 -15.40 8.11 -2.30
C ASP A 209 -15.69 6.60 -2.36
N ARG A 210 -15.16 5.96 -3.40
CA ARG A 210 -15.29 4.51 -3.63
C ARG A 210 -13.97 3.81 -3.32
N MET A 211 -14.05 2.57 -2.87
CA MET A 211 -12.90 1.69 -2.75
C MET A 211 -12.86 0.76 -3.95
N LEU A 212 -11.81 0.86 -4.76
CA LEU A 212 -11.60 -0.02 -5.91
C LEU A 212 -10.50 -1.03 -5.58
N MET A 213 -10.60 -2.20 -6.18
CA MET A 213 -9.53 -3.19 -6.27
C MET A 213 -8.99 -3.21 -7.70
N VAL A 214 -7.68 -3.01 -7.85
CA VAL A 214 -6.96 -3.27 -9.09
C VAL A 214 -6.19 -4.57 -8.93
N ARG A 215 -6.43 -5.53 -9.82
CA ARG A 215 -5.81 -6.85 -9.76
C ARG A 215 -5.06 -7.16 -11.05
N TYR A 216 -3.80 -7.51 -10.90
CA TYR A 216 -3.00 -8.16 -11.94
C TYR A 216 -2.94 -9.66 -11.65
N SER A 217 -3.39 -10.49 -12.58
CA SER A 217 -3.38 -11.95 -12.47
C SER A 217 -2.65 -12.59 -13.67
N PHE A 218 -2.02 -13.74 -13.44
CA PHE A 218 -1.31 -14.47 -14.49
C PHE A 218 -1.28 -15.97 -14.18
N SER A 219 -1.15 -16.79 -15.24
CA SER A 219 -1.12 -18.25 -15.14
C SER A 219 0.15 -18.80 -15.79
N ARG A 220 0.94 -19.55 -15.03
CA ARG A 220 2.10 -20.29 -15.57
C ARG A 220 1.72 -21.54 -16.35
N HIS A 221 0.47 -21.97 -16.24
CA HIS A 221 -0.02 -23.23 -16.78
C HIS A 221 -0.91 -23.05 -18.01
N GLY A 222 -0.91 -21.86 -18.61
CA GLY A 222 -1.45 -21.60 -19.94
C GLY A 222 -2.92 -21.18 -19.99
N ASP A 223 -3.67 -21.29 -18.88
CA ASP A 223 -5.09 -20.91 -18.88
C ASP A 223 -5.46 -19.94 -17.75
N LEU A 224 -6.24 -18.91 -18.11
CA LEU A 224 -6.87 -17.89 -17.26
C LEU A 224 -8.39 -17.88 -17.44
N THR A 225 -8.98 -18.94 -18.01
CA THR A 225 -10.42 -19.03 -18.22
C THR A 225 -11.19 -18.86 -16.91
N ASP A 226 -12.15 -17.95 -16.94
CA ASP A 226 -13.20 -17.90 -15.94
C ASP A 226 -14.06 -19.14 -16.17
N GLY A 227 -14.15 -20.04 -15.18
CA GLY A 227 -14.96 -21.25 -15.27
C GLY A 227 -16.47 -20.99 -15.39
N ASP A 228 -16.89 -19.73 -15.20
CA ASP A 228 -18.23 -19.23 -15.44
C ASP A 228 -18.22 -18.35 -16.69
N GLY A 229 -19.12 -18.61 -17.64
CA GLY A 229 -19.25 -17.99 -18.96
C GLY A 229 -19.54 -16.47 -19.01
N ASN A 230 -18.87 -15.69 -18.16
CA ASN A 230 -18.74 -14.26 -18.25
C ASN A 230 -17.92 -13.87 -19.49
N PRO A 231 -18.17 -12.68 -20.07
CA PRO A 231 -17.38 -12.21 -21.20
C PRO A 231 -15.90 -12.14 -20.81
N PRO A 232 -14.99 -12.63 -21.68
CA PRO A 232 -13.58 -12.69 -21.34
C PRO A 232 -13.04 -11.27 -21.16
N VAL A 233 -12.57 -10.96 -19.95
CA VAL A 233 -11.71 -9.78 -19.75
C VAL A 233 -10.47 -9.95 -20.62
N LYS A 234 -10.06 -8.86 -21.29
CA LYS A 234 -8.93 -8.87 -22.21
C LYS A 234 -7.67 -9.44 -21.55
N THR A 235 -7.19 -10.57 -22.07
CA THR A 235 -5.92 -11.17 -21.69
C THR A 235 -4.79 -10.63 -22.57
N PHE A 236 -3.59 -10.63 -22.02
CA PHE A 236 -2.36 -10.23 -22.71
C PHE A 236 -1.21 -11.12 -22.26
N MET A 237 -0.08 -11.07 -22.99
CA MET A 237 1.10 -11.85 -22.64
C MET A 237 2.09 -11.01 -21.83
N SER A 238 2.50 -11.51 -20.67
CA SER A 238 3.54 -10.90 -19.84
C SER A 238 4.50 -11.99 -19.36
N CYS A 239 5.81 -11.79 -19.62
CA CYS A 239 6.85 -12.79 -19.37
C CYS A 239 6.54 -14.18 -19.96
N GLY A 240 5.87 -14.24 -21.12
CA GLY A 240 5.46 -15.51 -21.74
C GLY A 240 4.27 -16.21 -21.04
N ASN A 241 3.62 -15.57 -20.08
CA ASN A 241 2.44 -16.10 -19.39
C ASN A 241 1.19 -15.31 -19.77
N PRO A 242 0.05 -15.99 -20.02
CA PRO A 242 -1.25 -15.33 -20.06
C PRO A 242 -1.46 -14.53 -18.79
N SER A 243 -1.83 -13.28 -18.97
CA SER A 243 -2.00 -12.28 -17.92
C SER A 243 -3.28 -11.48 -18.15
N ARG A 244 -3.81 -10.92 -17.07
CA ARG A 244 -5.05 -10.15 -17.07
C ARG A 244 -4.93 -9.01 -16.06
N MET A 245 -5.56 -7.89 -16.38
CA MET A 245 -5.72 -6.76 -15.48
C MET A 245 -7.21 -6.52 -15.27
N GLU A 246 -7.62 -6.32 -14.03
CA GLU A 246 -9.02 -6.16 -13.64
C GLU A 246 -9.18 -4.98 -12.69
N VAL A 247 -10.34 -4.34 -12.77
CA VAL A 247 -10.80 -3.41 -11.75
C VAL A 247 -12.14 -3.89 -11.23
N SER A 248 -12.35 -3.77 -9.93
CA SER A 248 -13.66 -3.99 -9.31
C SER A 248 -13.91 -2.95 -8.25
N GLU A 249 -15.15 -2.54 -8.08
CA GLU A 249 -15.59 -1.74 -6.94
C GLU A 249 -15.91 -2.67 -5.77
N MET A 250 -15.46 -2.31 -4.57
CA MET A 250 -15.84 -3.02 -3.36
C MET A 250 -17.12 -2.43 -2.78
N ASP A 251 -18.22 -3.19 -2.87
CA ASP A 251 -19.46 -2.95 -2.15
C ASP A 251 -19.27 -3.45 -0.70
N ILE A 252 -18.97 -2.51 0.20
CA ILE A 252 -18.67 -2.83 1.62
C ILE A 252 -19.89 -3.42 2.31
N ASP A 253 -21.08 -2.91 2.02
CA ASP A 253 -22.33 -3.36 2.66
C ASP A 253 -22.76 -4.73 2.12
N GLY A 254 -22.69 -4.91 0.79
CA GLY A 254 -22.95 -6.18 0.14
C GLY A 254 -21.81 -7.21 0.22
N ARG A 255 -20.64 -6.81 0.76
CA ARG A 255 -19.44 -7.64 0.93
C ARG A 255 -18.97 -8.35 -0.33
N ARG A 256 -19.06 -7.65 -1.47
CA ARG A 256 -18.78 -8.22 -2.80
C ARG A 256 -18.01 -7.27 -3.68
N LEU A 257 -17.26 -7.85 -4.61
CA LEU A 257 -16.62 -7.12 -5.68
C LEU A 257 -17.58 -7.01 -6.87
N ILE A 258 -17.75 -5.79 -7.38
CA ILE A 258 -18.53 -5.48 -8.56
C ILE A 258 -17.52 -5.20 -9.70
N PRO A 259 -17.42 -6.07 -10.72
CA PRO A 259 -16.49 -5.87 -11.83
C PRO A 259 -16.76 -4.56 -12.56
N LEU A 260 -15.70 -3.85 -12.94
CA LEU A 260 -15.74 -2.63 -13.74
C LEU A 260 -15.00 -2.83 -15.07
N HIS A 261 -15.39 -2.06 -16.09
CA HIS A 261 -14.73 -2.07 -17.39
C HIS A 261 -13.36 -1.35 -17.41
N GLY A 262 -13.01 -0.67 -16.32
CA GLY A 262 -11.76 0.05 -16.18
C GLY A 262 -11.79 1.03 -15.01
N ILE A 263 -10.81 1.93 -14.98
CA ILE A 263 -10.65 2.97 -13.95
C ILE A 263 -11.55 4.18 -14.26
N GLY A 264 -11.90 4.38 -15.53
CA GLY A 264 -12.69 5.52 -16.02
C GLY A 264 -11.85 6.54 -16.78
N ASN A 265 -12.54 7.41 -17.52
CA ASN A 265 -11.93 8.27 -18.55
C ASN A 265 -11.21 9.52 -18.02
N SER A 266 -11.22 9.74 -16.70
CA SER A 266 -10.64 10.93 -16.06
C SER A 266 -9.63 10.59 -14.97
N ALA A 267 -9.21 9.32 -14.88
CA ALA A 267 -8.34 8.86 -13.82
C ALA A 267 -7.36 7.77 -14.28
N ALA A 268 -6.27 7.65 -13.54
CA ALA A 268 -5.27 6.59 -13.66
C ALA A 268 -4.87 6.09 -12.29
N VAL A 269 -4.41 4.84 -12.19
CA VAL A 269 -3.97 4.23 -10.93
C VAL A 269 -2.49 3.91 -11.00
N PHE A 270 -1.75 4.29 -9.97
CA PHE A 270 -0.36 3.92 -9.75
C PHE A 270 -0.29 2.89 -8.64
N VAL A 271 0.22 1.72 -8.97
CA VAL A 271 0.30 0.57 -8.06
C VAL A 271 1.71 0.46 -7.53
N GLY A 272 1.88 0.75 -6.23
CA GLY A 272 3.12 0.59 -5.50
C GLY A 272 3.34 -0.85 -5.02
N ASP A 273 4.25 -1.03 -4.06
CA ASP A 273 4.48 -2.36 -3.46
C ASP A 273 3.39 -2.74 -2.44
N THR A 274 2.83 -1.76 -1.72
CA THR A 274 1.75 -1.99 -0.73
C THR A 274 0.67 -0.89 -0.76
N HIS A 275 0.96 0.28 -1.31
CA HIS A 275 -0.03 1.35 -1.50
C HIS A 275 -0.29 1.57 -2.99
N SER A 276 -1.49 2.02 -3.30
CA SER A 276 -1.84 2.52 -4.61
C SER A 276 -2.46 3.90 -4.49
N ILE A 277 -2.29 4.71 -5.53
CA ILE A 277 -2.87 6.04 -5.60
C ILE A 277 -3.60 6.22 -6.93
N MET A 278 -4.76 6.86 -6.88
CA MET A 278 -5.48 7.26 -8.07
C MET A 278 -5.20 8.73 -8.35
N LEU A 279 -5.02 9.11 -9.61
CA LEU A 279 -4.78 10.49 -10.00
C LEU A 279 -5.75 10.93 -11.08
N SER A 280 -6.17 12.19 -11.03
CA SER A 280 -6.99 12.78 -12.09
C SER A 280 -6.13 13.13 -13.30
N THR A 281 -6.48 12.61 -14.47
CA THR A 281 -5.79 12.95 -15.72
C THR A 281 -6.06 14.38 -16.18
N GLY A 282 -7.17 14.99 -15.73
CA GLY A 282 -7.44 16.41 -15.95
C GLY A 282 -6.45 17.33 -15.20
N LYS A 283 -5.87 16.87 -14.09
CA LYS A 283 -4.83 17.59 -13.34
C LYS A 283 -3.42 17.23 -13.81
N PHE A 284 -3.26 16.02 -14.34
CA PHE A 284 -1.98 15.48 -14.80
C PHE A 284 -2.12 14.98 -16.25
N PRO A 285 -2.15 15.89 -17.25
CA PRO A 285 -2.54 15.56 -18.62
C PRO A 285 -1.52 14.68 -19.37
N LYS A 286 -0.32 14.46 -18.82
CA LYS A 286 0.68 13.52 -19.37
C LYS A 286 0.41 12.07 -18.94
N ILE A 287 -0.53 11.87 -18.02
CA ILE A 287 -0.95 10.55 -17.56
C ILE A 287 -2.13 10.13 -18.43
N ALA A 288 -2.03 8.92 -18.99
CA ALA A 288 -3.10 8.35 -19.79
C ALA A 288 -4.29 7.99 -18.90
N ALA A 289 -5.49 8.35 -19.33
CA ALA A 289 -6.70 7.96 -18.62
C ALA A 289 -6.92 6.46 -18.72
N ASN A 290 -7.76 5.93 -17.83
CA ASN A 290 -8.16 4.53 -17.82
C ASN A 290 -6.96 3.55 -17.84
N THR A 291 -5.87 3.92 -17.15
CA THR A 291 -4.57 3.24 -17.22
C THR A 291 -4.05 2.89 -15.83
N VAL A 292 -3.47 1.69 -15.70
CA VAL A 292 -2.70 1.23 -14.54
C VAL A 292 -1.22 1.39 -14.82
N TYR A 293 -0.49 2.00 -13.89
CA TYR A 293 0.94 2.15 -13.89
C TYR A 293 1.54 1.24 -12.81
N MET A 294 2.40 0.31 -13.23
CA MET A 294 3.03 -0.65 -12.31
C MET A 294 4.27 -0.04 -11.66
N ASN A 295 4.55 -0.40 -10.41
CA ASN A 295 5.81 -0.04 -9.80
C ASN A 295 7.01 -0.66 -10.54
N TYR A 296 8.18 -0.06 -10.38
CA TYR A 296 9.43 -0.46 -11.02
C TYR A 296 9.78 -1.94 -10.81
N PHE A 297 9.62 -2.44 -9.58
CA PHE A 297 9.87 -3.84 -9.27
C PHE A 297 9.00 -4.76 -10.15
N TRP A 298 7.71 -4.44 -10.27
CA TRP A 298 6.77 -5.18 -11.10
C TRP A 298 7.02 -4.96 -12.59
N GLN A 299 7.44 -3.77 -13.02
CA GLN A 299 7.83 -3.56 -14.41
C GLN A 299 8.97 -4.50 -14.83
N ARG A 300 9.95 -4.71 -13.94
CA ARG A 300 11.07 -5.63 -14.19
C ARG A 300 10.64 -7.09 -14.17
N VAL A 301 9.85 -7.48 -13.17
CA VAL A 301 9.43 -8.88 -12.97
C VAL A 301 8.39 -9.31 -14.01
N ARG A 302 7.52 -8.39 -14.46
CA ARG A 302 6.40 -8.66 -15.37
C ARG A 302 6.62 -8.16 -16.80
N ARG A 303 7.69 -7.41 -17.04
CA ARG A 303 8.08 -6.94 -18.38
C ARG A 303 7.02 -6.08 -19.08
N PHE A 304 6.25 -5.30 -18.30
CA PHE A 304 5.39 -4.23 -18.82
C PHE A 304 5.35 -3.04 -17.85
N GLY A 305 5.24 -1.82 -18.39
CA GLY A 305 5.19 -0.57 -17.62
C GLY A 305 3.78 -0.19 -17.19
N THR A 306 2.86 -0.23 -18.15
CA THR A 306 1.48 0.23 -17.99
C THR A 306 0.51 -0.71 -18.68
N TYR A 307 -0.76 -0.68 -18.27
CA TYR A 307 -1.87 -1.38 -18.91
C TYR A 307 -3.04 -0.40 -19.13
N GLN A 308 -3.52 -0.29 -20.37
CA GLN A 308 -4.65 0.56 -20.74
C GLN A 308 -5.91 -0.29 -20.90
N PHE A 309 -6.99 0.05 -20.18
CA PHE A 309 -8.23 -0.74 -20.23
C PHE A 309 -9.04 -0.56 -21.51
N GLU A 310 -8.87 0.55 -22.23
CA GLU A 310 -9.61 0.84 -23.46
C GLU A 310 -9.34 -0.22 -24.54
N ASP A 311 -8.07 -0.44 -24.87
CA ASP A 311 -7.66 -1.36 -25.91
C ASP A 311 -6.99 -2.63 -25.37
N GLY A 312 -6.54 -2.65 -24.11
CA GLY A 312 -5.80 -3.75 -23.49
C GLY A 312 -4.30 -3.70 -23.77
N THR A 313 -3.80 -2.56 -24.27
CA THR A 313 -2.39 -2.41 -24.62
C THR A 313 -1.51 -2.25 -23.39
N THR A 314 -0.25 -2.65 -23.55
CA THR A 314 0.78 -2.48 -22.53
C THR A 314 1.98 -1.74 -23.09
N THR A 315 2.60 -0.89 -22.28
CA THR A 315 3.90 -0.30 -22.63
C THR A 315 5.06 -1.15 -22.14
N LEU A 316 6.23 -0.98 -22.74
CA LEU A 316 7.46 -1.60 -22.23
C LEU A 316 7.83 -1.06 -20.84
N PRO A 317 8.58 -1.83 -20.03
CA PRO A 317 9.22 -1.32 -18.81
C PRO A 317 10.08 -0.10 -19.10
N ARG A 318 10.14 0.84 -18.16
CA ARG A 318 11.09 1.96 -18.25
C ARG A 318 12.54 1.45 -18.10
N ASP A 319 13.43 1.98 -18.92
CA ASP A 319 14.87 1.71 -18.84
C ASP A 319 15.48 2.66 -17.80
N LEU A 320 15.85 2.14 -16.63
CA LEU A 320 16.45 2.96 -15.56
C LEU A 320 17.98 2.91 -15.60
N ARG A 321 18.61 4.06 -15.35
CA ARG A 321 20.07 4.21 -15.30
C ARG A 321 20.64 3.36 -14.16
N ARG A 322 21.63 2.52 -14.49
CA ARG A 322 22.46 1.79 -13.53
C ARG A 322 23.71 2.61 -13.20
N ASN A 323 24.13 2.55 -11.94
CA ASN A 323 25.40 3.06 -11.48
C ASN A 323 26.57 2.21 -12.03
N LYS A 324 27.81 2.70 -11.85
CA LYS A 324 29.03 2.05 -12.36
C LYS A 324 29.31 0.67 -11.75
N GLU A 325 28.68 0.31 -10.64
CA GLU A 325 28.76 -1.02 -10.01
C GLU A 325 27.61 -1.96 -10.43
N GLY A 326 26.78 -1.56 -11.39
CA GLY A 326 25.61 -2.32 -11.83
C GLY A 326 24.44 -2.31 -10.84
N ARG A 327 24.52 -1.50 -9.77
CA ARG A 327 23.41 -1.21 -8.85
C ARG A 327 22.61 -0.04 -9.40
N GLU A 328 21.30 -0.03 -9.22
CA GLU A 328 20.48 1.14 -9.59
C GLU A 328 20.86 2.31 -8.66
N GLU A 329 21.14 3.50 -9.22
CA GLU A 329 21.47 4.68 -8.41
C GLU A 329 20.26 5.07 -7.54
N GLY A 330 20.37 4.95 -6.22
CA GLY A 330 19.52 5.70 -5.27
C GLY A 330 18.15 5.16 -4.91
N PHE A 331 17.62 4.11 -5.55
CA PHE A 331 16.24 3.66 -5.29
C PHE A 331 16.19 2.39 -4.44
N SER A 332 16.00 2.55 -3.13
CA SER A 332 15.44 1.46 -2.33
C SER A 332 13.94 1.37 -2.66
N PRO A 333 13.35 0.17 -2.86
CA PRO A 333 11.91 0.01 -3.05
C PRO A 333 11.20 0.28 -1.72
N CYS A 334 11.15 1.55 -1.34
CA CYS A 334 10.37 2.03 -0.22
C CYS A 334 8.91 2.02 -0.63
N ALA A 335 8.03 1.79 0.34
CA ALA A 335 6.58 1.77 0.19
C ALA A 335 5.94 3.14 -0.13
N CYS A 336 6.69 4.03 -0.78
CA CYS A 336 6.34 5.40 -1.06
C CYS A 336 6.50 5.73 -2.53
N HIS A 337 5.66 6.66 -2.95
CA HIS A 337 5.40 7.17 -4.29
C HIS A 337 6.59 7.90 -4.94
N LEU A 338 7.85 7.48 -4.68
CA LEU A 338 9.03 8.05 -5.33
C LEU A 338 8.96 7.93 -6.86
N GLU A 339 8.25 6.93 -7.37
CA GLU A 339 7.98 6.82 -8.81
C GLU A 339 6.97 7.86 -9.31
N LEU A 340 6.05 8.33 -8.47
CA LEU A 340 5.14 9.40 -8.85
C LEU A 340 5.94 10.65 -9.21
N ASP A 341 7.01 10.96 -8.47
CA ASP A 341 7.92 12.03 -8.86
C ASP A 341 8.57 11.75 -10.21
N ASP A 342 9.02 10.54 -10.55
CA ASP A 342 9.52 10.25 -11.92
C ASP A 342 8.45 10.34 -13.02
N TYR A 343 7.17 10.10 -12.70
CA TYR A 343 6.05 10.36 -13.60
C TYR A 343 5.71 11.86 -13.70
N LEU A 344 5.92 12.63 -12.62
CA LEU A 344 5.57 14.04 -12.49
C LEU A 344 6.76 15.01 -12.72
N ILE A 345 8.00 14.55 -12.74
CA ILE A 345 9.23 15.33 -13.00
C ILE A 345 9.25 15.72 -14.48
N CYS A 346 8.62 14.93 -15.36
CA CYS A 346 8.29 15.37 -16.71
C CYS A 346 7.39 16.62 -16.75
N HIS A 347 6.78 17.06 -15.63
CA HIS A 347 6.08 18.34 -15.53
C HIS A 347 6.94 19.51 -15.01
N SER A 348 8.13 19.25 -14.47
CA SER A 348 8.97 20.28 -13.83
C SER A 348 9.86 21.08 -14.80
N HIS A 349 10.03 20.61 -16.04
CA HIS A 349 10.88 21.25 -17.05
C HIS A 349 10.07 21.96 -18.16
N SER A 350 8.77 22.19 -17.95
CA SER A 350 7.90 22.82 -18.94
C SER A 350 6.91 23.80 -18.32
N ARG A 351 7.42 24.77 -17.55
CA ARG A 351 6.76 26.07 -17.37
C ARG A 351 7.77 27.16 -17.60
#